data_AF-A0A6A5R4Y5-F1
#
_entry.id   AF-A0A6A5R4Y5-F1
#
_cell.length_a   1.000
_cell.length_b   1.000
_cell.length_c   1.000
_cell.angle_alpha   90.00
_cell.angle_beta   90.00
_cell.angle_gamma   90.00
#
_symmetry.space_group_name_H-M   'P 1'
#
loop_
_entity.id
_entity.type
_entity.pdbx_description
1 polymer ?
#
loop_
_entity_poly.entity_id
_entity_poly.type
_entity_poly.pdbx_seq_one_letter_code
_entity_poly.pdbx_strand_id
1 'polypeptide(L)'
;MDLYLVRFRVALEERKDSGWSATSLSQKTRSTLPIWIKVSDSQLKFNPHPEDLSDATFDRHRLTFEVSNYSQTPAHSDLHVSSIPIMADRGVPREVVAGYMRERLDVARKVLLDKVKDPMRLYEYVHKNSSISREGSEMAWQAAMPLAVEDKMTLLLESGFSPLKLQVLARSTCRFVKKQHLRQESKLRTPLGKATCLYGVADPIGVLRPGEVYIQFSSSFVDDVTDERYLNLKGHNLLVARQPAIRNSDIQKVRATGHPKPSHLVDVVVLPSKGQFPLAGKLQGGDYDGDIFWLCWEDRLVEPFRNAPAPVKSPVPEQYGIKAVGEGSSRRGKQSEREAVREGSSRRGKQSEREACVSLFR
;
A
#
# COMPACT_ATOMS: atom_id res chain seq x y z
N MET A 1 5.03 -20.24 -17.83
CA MET A 1 5.20 -19.65 -16.50
C MET A 1 5.09 -18.15 -16.64
N ASP A 2 4.42 -17.53 -15.67
CA ASP A 2 4.21 -16.10 -15.43
C ASP A 2 3.12 -15.39 -16.25
N LEU A 3 1.87 -15.50 -15.77
CA LEU A 3 0.90 -14.39 -15.86
C LEU A 3 0.66 -13.82 -14.46
N TYR A 4 1.15 -12.61 -14.23
CA TYR A 4 0.86 -11.84 -13.04
C TYR A 4 -0.36 -10.94 -13.26
N LEU A 5 -1.24 -10.94 -12.25
CA LEU A 5 -2.24 -9.94 -11.85
C LEU A 5 -3.50 -9.71 -12.72
N VAL A 6 -4.66 -10.02 -12.12
CA VAL A 6 -5.71 -9.02 -11.83
C VAL A 6 -6.29 -9.33 -10.43
N ARG A 7 -6.05 -8.46 -9.46
CA ARG A 7 -6.58 -8.60 -8.09
C ARG A 7 -7.73 -7.62 -7.90
N PHE A 8 -8.96 -8.10 -8.11
CA PHE A 8 -10.16 -7.43 -7.61
C PHE A 8 -10.98 -8.42 -6.79
N ARG A 9 -11.57 -7.92 -5.70
CA ARG A 9 -12.80 -8.51 -5.17
C ARG A 9 -13.85 -8.26 -6.24
N VAL A 10 -14.37 -9.34 -6.82
CA VAL A 10 -15.38 -9.34 -7.88
C VAL A 10 -16.52 -8.37 -7.51
N ALA A 11 -16.55 -7.21 -8.16
CA ALA A 11 -17.79 -6.45 -8.31
C ALA A 11 -18.51 -7.10 -9.49
N LEU A 12 -19.52 -7.92 -9.18
CA LEU A 12 -20.47 -8.39 -10.18
C LEU A 12 -21.23 -7.15 -10.68
N GLU A 13 -20.98 -6.73 -11.92
CA GLU A 13 -21.73 -5.64 -12.55
C GLU A 13 -22.89 -6.20 -13.38
N GLU A 14 -24.08 -5.62 -13.19
CA GLU A 14 -25.34 -6.03 -13.83
C GLU A 14 -25.51 -5.27 -15.17
N ARG A 15 -25.85 -5.98 -16.24
CA ARG A 15 -26.40 -5.37 -17.46
C ARG A 15 -27.91 -5.58 -17.44
N LYS A 16 -28.67 -4.48 -17.37
CA LYS A 16 -30.07 -4.47 -17.80
C LYS A 16 -30.21 -3.48 -18.94
N ASP A 17 -30.57 -4.00 -20.10
CA ASP A 17 -31.08 -3.18 -21.20
C ASP A 17 -32.32 -2.44 -20.65
N SER A 18 -32.26 -1.11 -20.63
CA SER A 18 -33.21 -0.16 -20.02
C SER A 18 -33.10 0.06 -18.48
N GLY A 19 -32.18 0.95 -18.08
CA GLY A 19 -32.28 1.72 -16.83
C GLY A 19 -31.70 1.08 -15.55
N TRP A 20 -30.94 1.88 -14.78
CA TRP A 20 -30.33 1.47 -13.51
C TRP A 20 -31.33 1.62 -12.35
N SER A 21 -31.77 0.52 -11.75
CA SER A 21 -32.46 0.54 -10.45
C SER A 21 -31.79 -0.45 -9.50
N ALA A 22 -31.49 -0.01 -8.28
CA ALA A 22 -30.91 -0.83 -7.23
C ALA A 22 -32.04 -1.52 -6.47
N THR A 23 -32.23 -2.82 -6.69
CA THR A 23 -33.11 -3.64 -5.87
C THR A 23 -32.28 -4.70 -5.18
N SER A 24 -32.30 -4.74 -3.85
CA SER A 24 -31.63 -5.77 -3.06
C SER A 24 -32.22 -7.14 -3.39
N LEU A 25 -31.48 -7.98 -4.10
CA LEU A 25 -31.90 -9.36 -4.37
C LEU A 25 -31.67 -10.23 -3.13
N SER A 26 -32.73 -10.89 -2.69
CA SER A 26 -32.75 -11.96 -1.69
C SER A 26 -31.76 -13.08 -2.06
N GLN A 27 -31.13 -13.70 -1.05
CA GLN A 27 -30.13 -14.78 -1.20
C GLN A 27 -30.57 -15.95 -2.10
N LYS A 28 -31.87 -16.15 -2.35
CA LYS A 28 -32.41 -17.22 -3.21
C LYS A 28 -32.17 -17.05 -4.72
N THR A 29 -31.84 -15.85 -5.22
CA THR A 29 -31.61 -15.59 -6.66
C THR A 29 -30.14 -15.60 -7.09
N ARG A 30 -29.19 -15.83 -6.15
CA ARG A 30 -27.75 -15.80 -6.44
C ARG A 30 -27.22 -17.03 -7.17
N SER A 31 -27.93 -18.16 -7.17
CA SER A 31 -27.42 -19.45 -7.67
C SER A 31 -27.57 -19.68 -9.18
N THR A 32 -28.04 -18.70 -9.94
CA THR A 32 -28.35 -18.85 -11.38
C THR A 32 -27.65 -17.84 -12.30
N LEU A 33 -26.76 -16.99 -11.78
CA LEU A 33 -26.06 -16.01 -12.59
C LEU A 33 -24.81 -16.63 -13.25
N PRO A 34 -24.58 -16.39 -14.55
CA PRO A 34 -23.36 -16.84 -15.21
C PRO A 34 -22.14 -16.15 -14.61
N ILE A 35 -21.10 -16.91 -14.31
CA ILE A 35 -19.82 -16.40 -13.86
C ILE A 35 -19.07 -15.90 -15.10
N TRP A 36 -18.67 -14.63 -15.11
CA TRP A 36 -17.90 -14.05 -16.19
C TRP A 36 -16.84 -13.10 -15.62
N ILE A 37 -15.77 -12.90 -16.40
CA ILE A 37 -14.72 -11.91 -16.13
C ILE A 37 -14.45 -11.16 -17.42
N LYS A 38 -14.25 -9.84 -17.33
CA LYS A 38 -13.85 -9.00 -18.47
C LYS A 38 -12.43 -8.51 -18.26
N VAL A 39 -11.60 -8.70 -19.28
CA VAL A 39 -10.24 -8.18 -19.33
C VAL A 39 -10.22 -6.99 -20.28
N SER A 40 -9.62 -5.88 -19.86
CA SER A 40 -9.43 -4.69 -20.69
C SER A 40 -8.15 -4.77 -21.51
N ASP A 41 -8.07 -4.00 -22.60
CA ASP A 41 -6.88 -3.95 -23.45
C ASP A 41 -5.63 -3.55 -22.67
N SER A 42 -5.74 -2.66 -21.68
CA SER A 42 -4.62 -2.25 -20.81
C SER A 42 -4.12 -3.36 -19.86
N GLN A 43 -4.96 -4.36 -19.58
CA GLN A 43 -4.59 -5.50 -18.73
C GLN A 43 -3.91 -6.61 -19.54
N LEU A 44 -4.18 -6.72 -20.85
CA LEU A 44 -3.54 -7.68 -21.73
C LEU A 44 -2.05 -7.32 -21.91
N LYS A 45 -1.16 -8.22 -21.49
CA LYS A 45 0.30 -8.07 -21.65
C LYS A 45 0.83 -8.75 -22.92
N PHE A 46 0.03 -9.61 -23.53
CA PHE A 46 0.33 -10.35 -24.76
C PHE A 46 -0.98 -10.67 -25.49
N ASN A 47 -0.87 -11.04 -26.77
CA ASN A 47 -2.03 -11.40 -27.57
C ASN A 47 -2.63 -12.74 -27.08
N PRO A 48 -3.96 -12.84 -26.95
CA PRO A 48 -4.62 -14.09 -26.61
C PRO A 48 -4.27 -15.22 -27.59
N HIS A 49 -4.12 -16.45 -27.10
CA HIS A 49 -3.90 -17.59 -27.97
C HIS A 49 -5.20 -17.97 -28.69
N PRO A 50 -5.17 -18.28 -30.00
CA PRO A 50 -6.37 -18.70 -30.73
C PRO A 50 -7.05 -19.95 -30.12
N GLU A 51 -6.25 -20.83 -29.51
CA GLU A 51 -6.71 -22.04 -28.80
C GLU A 51 -7.68 -21.72 -27.65
N ASP A 52 -7.51 -20.57 -27.00
CA ASP A 52 -8.29 -20.16 -25.82
C ASP A 52 -9.66 -19.55 -26.19
N LEU A 53 -9.96 -19.41 -27.48
CA LEU A 53 -11.25 -18.90 -27.98
C LEU A 53 -12.32 -20.01 -28.11
N SER A 54 -11.95 -21.26 -27.84
CA SER A 54 -12.82 -22.43 -27.98
C SER A 54 -12.80 -23.29 -26.72
N ASP A 55 -13.99 -23.65 -26.24
CA ASP A 55 -14.18 -24.52 -25.07
C ASP A 55 -13.58 -25.92 -25.25
N ALA A 56 -13.27 -26.34 -26.49
CA ALA A 56 -12.68 -27.64 -26.78
C ALA A 56 -11.14 -27.66 -26.72
N THR A 57 -10.49 -26.51 -26.87
CA THR A 57 -9.02 -26.42 -27.10
C THR A 57 -8.29 -25.53 -26.12
N PHE A 58 -9.00 -24.84 -25.22
CA PHE A 58 -8.38 -23.90 -24.31
C PHE A 58 -7.39 -24.57 -23.36
N ASP A 59 -6.35 -23.83 -22.99
CA ASP A 59 -5.45 -24.24 -21.93
C ASP A 59 -6.01 -23.81 -20.58
N ARG A 60 -6.39 -24.80 -19.76
CA ARG A 60 -6.95 -24.57 -18.42
C ARG A 60 -6.05 -23.69 -17.55
N HIS A 61 -4.73 -23.79 -17.68
CA HIS A 61 -3.81 -22.99 -16.86
C HIS A 61 -3.78 -21.52 -17.29
N ARG A 62 -4.02 -21.21 -18.57
CA ARG A 62 -4.07 -19.83 -19.09
C ARG A 62 -5.38 -19.12 -18.74
N LEU A 63 -6.47 -19.88 -18.61
CA LEU A 63 -7.79 -19.35 -18.24
C LEU A 63 -8.14 -19.52 -16.75
N THR A 64 -7.18 -19.92 -15.91
CA THR A 64 -7.37 -19.99 -14.46
C THR A 64 -7.26 -18.59 -13.85
N PHE A 65 -8.26 -18.19 -13.06
CA PHE A 65 -8.21 -16.95 -12.30
C PHE A 65 -7.31 -17.09 -11.06
N GLU A 66 -6.14 -16.45 -11.08
CA GLU A 66 -5.18 -16.47 -9.98
C GLU A 66 -5.27 -15.18 -9.15
N VAL A 67 -5.70 -15.32 -7.90
CA VAL A 67 -5.73 -14.21 -6.95
C VAL A 67 -4.41 -14.12 -6.24
N SER A 68 -3.74 -12.98 -6.40
CA SER A 68 -2.45 -12.81 -5.78
C SER A 68 -2.58 -12.10 -4.39
N ASN A 69 -3.61 -11.26 -4.14
CA ASN A 69 -3.93 -10.50 -2.90
C ASN A 69 -5.30 -9.80 -3.08
N TYR A 70 -5.80 -9.15 -2.03
CA TYR A 70 -7.13 -8.58 -1.98
C TYR A 70 -7.20 -7.39 -1.01
N SER A 71 -8.25 -6.58 -1.11
CA SER A 71 -8.53 -5.48 -0.18
C SER A 71 -8.80 -6.02 1.23
N GLN A 72 -8.13 -5.46 2.23
CA GLN A 72 -8.28 -5.84 3.65
C GLN A 72 -8.82 -4.66 4.46
N THR A 73 -9.29 -4.94 5.68
CA THR A 73 -9.68 -3.89 6.62
C THR A 73 -8.54 -2.87 6.76
N PRO A 74 -8.80 -1.58 6.56
CA PRO A 74 -7.73 -0.59 6.50
C PRO A 74 -7.07 -0.38 7.86
N ALA A 75 -5.74 -0.23 7.84
CA ALA A 75 -4.95 0.13 9.01
C ALA A 75 -4.46 1.57 8.91
N HIS A 76 -4.07 2.16 10.05
CA HIS A 76 -3.42 3.47 10.07
C HIS A 76 -2.13 3.45 9.24
N SER A 77 -1.94 4.46 8.41
CA SER A 77 -0.71 4.64 7.63
C SER A 77 0.17 5.74 8.22
N ASP A 78 1.47 5.62 8.01
CA ASP A 78 2.47 6.63 8.34
C ASP A 78 2.59 7.68 7.23
N LEU A 79 3.04 8.88 7.61
CA LEU A 79 3.46 9.88 6.64
C LEU A 79 4.87 9.54 6.16
N HIS A 80 5.00 9.18 4.89
CA HIS A 80 6.31 8.94 4.31
C HIS A 80 7.14 10.25 4.28
N VAL A 81 8.43 10.16 4.62
CA VAL A 81 9.34 11.32 4.70
C VAL A 81 9.40 12.13 3.39
N SER A 82 9.25 11.47 2.23
CA SER A 82 9.25 12.15 0.93
C SER A 82 8.03 13.05 0.69
N SER A 83 6.93 12.82 1.41
CA SER A 83 5.73 13.67 1.31
C SER A 83 5.91 15.01 2.02
N ILE A 84 6.78 15.11 3.02
CA ILE A 84 6.92 16.31 3.86
C ILE A 84 7.43 17.52 3.07
N PRO A 85 8.50 17.42 2.25
CA PRO A 85 8.92 18.53 1.40
C PRO A 85 7.83 19.00 0.44
N ILE A 86 7.07 18.08 -0.16
CA ILE A 86 5.96 18.39 -1.06
C ILE A 86 4.86 19.13 -0.31
N MET A 87 4.44 18.64 0.86
CA MET A 87 3.42 19.29 1.68
C MET A 87 3.85 20.70 2.09
N ALA A 88 5.12 20.88 2.49
CA ALA A 88 5.68 22.18 2.83
C ALA A 88 5.62 23.16 1.65
N ASP A 89 6.08 22.72 0.49
CA ASP A 89 6.05 23.50 -0.74
C ASP A 89 4.62 23.79 -1.25
N ARG A 90 3.63 22.96 -0.89
CA ARG A 90 2.22 23.13 -1.22
C ARG A 90 1.39 23.82 -0.15
N GLY A 91 2.05 24.41 0.86
CA GLY A 91 1.43 25.35 1.80
C GLY A 91 1.27 24.83 3.24
N VAL A 92 1.59 23.57 3.53
CA VAL A 92 1.49 22.99 4.88
C VAL A 92 2.74 23.36 5.69
N PRO A 93 2.66 24.21 6.72
CA PRO A 93 3.86 24.59 7.48
C PRO A 93 4.52 23.37 8.14
N ARG A 94 5.86 23.32 8.14
CA ARG A 94 6.62 22.18 8.71
C ARG A 94 6.35 22.04 10.21
N GLU A 95 6.03 23.14 10.88
CA GLU A 95 5.69 23.23 12.29
C GLU A 95 4.38 22.49 12.58
N VAL A 96 3.42 22.51 11.65
CA VAL A 96 2.16 21.78 11.77
C VAL A 96 2.41 20.28 11.68
N VAL A 97 3.22 19.84 10.69
CA VAL A 97 3.61 18.43 10.56
C VAL A 97 4.37 17.94 11.79
N ALA A 98 5.36 18.71 12.24
CA ALA A 98 6.17 18.38 13.41
C ALA A 98 5.35 18.38 14.71
N GLY A 99 4.43 19.34 14.87
CA GLY A 99 3.51 19.40 16.00
C GLY A 99 2.61 18.18 16.06
N TYR A 100 2.02 17.80 14.91
CA TYR A 100 1.19 16.60 14.80
C TYR A 100 1.98 15.33 15.15
N MET A 101 3.18 15.16 14.60
CA MET A 101 4.03 14.01 14.90
C MET A 101 4.40 13.93 16.39
N ARG A 102 4.75 15.06 17.00
CA ARG A 102 5.04 15.13 18.45
C ARG A 102 3.85 14.70 19.29
N GLU A 103 2.65 15.20 18.97
CA GLU A 103 1.41 14.82 19.66
C GLU A 103 1.17 13.30 19.59
N ARG A 104 1.29 12.70 18.40
CA ARG A 104 1.14 11.24 18.21
C ARG A 104 2.19 10.44 18.98
N LEU A 105 3.45 10.87 18.92
CA LEU A 105 4.55 10.22 19.65
C LEU A 105 4.36 10.33 21.17
N ASP A 106 3.86 11.46 21.67
CA ASP A 106 3.57 11.65 23.09
C ASP A 106 2.45 10.73 23.57
N VAL A 107 1.38 10.55 22.78
CA VAL A 107 0.32 9.58 23.11
C VAL A 107 0.87 8.16 23.09
N ALA A 108 1.60 7.78 22.04
CA ALA A 108 2.23 6.45 21.95
C ALA A 108 3.15 6.17 23.14
N ARG A 109 3.93 7.18 23.58
CA ARG A 109 4.76 7.09 24.79
C ARG A 109 3.93 6.83 26.04
N LYS A 110 2.83 7.56 26.24
CA LYS A 110 1.94 7.38 27.40
C LYS A 110 1.33 5.97 27.41
N VAL A 111 0.84 5.50 26.27
CA VAL A 111 0.30 4.14 26.11
C VAL A 111 1.35 3.09 26.44
N LEU A 112 2.57 3.23 25.92
CA LEU A 112 3.66 2.31 26.22
C LEU A 112 4.01 2.29 27.71
N LEU A 113 4.10 3.46 28.35
CA LEU A 113 4.38 3.55 29.79
C LEU A 113 3.29 2.90 30.64
N ASP A 114 2.03 2.94 30.21
CA ASP A 114 0.95 2.23 30.87
C ASP A 114 1.10 0.71 30.72
N LYS A 115 1.39 0.22 29.51
CA LYS A 115 1.59 -1.21 29.24
C LYS A 115 2.74 -1.81 30.04
N VAL A 116 3.81 -1.06 30.32
CA VAL A 116 4.96 -1.54 31.11
C VAL A 116 4.59 -1.86 32.56
N LYS A 117 3.49 -1.30 33.10
CA LYS A 117 3.04 -1.57 34.47
C LYS A 117 2.44 -2.96 34.65
N ASP A 118 1.91 -3.54 33.58
CA ASP A 118 1.22 -4.82 33.58
C ASP A 118 1.99 -5.84 32.70
N PRO A 119 2.54 -6.92 33.28
CA PRO A 119 3.28 -7.94 32.53
C PRO A 119 2.50 -8.50 31.34
N MET A 120 1.18 -8.68 31.44
CA MET A 120 0.36 -9.22 30.35
C MET A 120 0.23 -8.23 29.19
N ARG A 121 0.02 -6.95 29.50
CA ARG A 121 -0.03 -5.89 28.46
C ARG A 121 1.33 -5.67 27.80
N LEU A 122 2.41 -5.80 28.57
CA LEU A 122 3.76 -5.74 28.02
C LEU A 122 4.03 -6.95 27.10
N TYR A 123 3.60 -8.15 27.50
CA TYR A 123 3.71 -9.35 26.67
C TYR A 123 3.01 -9.16 25.33
N GLU A 124 1.75 -8.71 25.34
CA GLU A 124 0.98 -8.43 24.13
C GLU A 124 1.69 -7.38 23.25
N TYR A 125 2.26 -6.33 23.86
CA TYR A 125 3.03 -5.33 23.14
C TYR A 125 4.28 -5.91 22.47
N VAL A 126 5.06 -6.73 23.19
CA VAL A 126 6.25 -7.39 22.64
C VAL A 126 5.85 -8.29 21.49
N HIS A 127 4.83 -9.13 21.67
CA HIS A 127 4.35 -10.04 20.64
C HIS A 127 3.94 -9.29 19.36
N LYS A 128 3.12 -8.23 19.48
CA LYS A 128 2.67 -7.42 18.34
C LYS A 128 3.77 -6.64 17.62
N ASN A 129 4.86 -6.30 18.33
CA ASN A 129 5.94 -5.44 17.79
C ASN A 129 7.24 -6.21 17.53
N SER A 130 7.27 -7.50 17.79
CA SER A 130 8.39 -8.36 17.45
C SER A 130 8.40 -8.60 15.95
N SER A 131 9.60 -8.74 15.39
CA SER A 131 9.72 -9.34 14.06
C SER A 131 9.09 -10.72 14.19
N ILE A 132 8.05 -11.05 13.41
CA ILE A 132 7.40 -12.37 13.43
C ILE A 132 8.50 -13.42 13.43
N SER A 133 8.80 -13.99 14.59
CA SER A 133 9.56 -15.21 14.69
C SER A 133 8.68 -16.19 13.95
N ARG A 134 9.14 -16.56 12.74
CA ARG A 134 8.42 -17.43 11.81
C ARG A 134 7.79 -18.55 12.63
N GLU A 135 6.47 -18.65 12.61
CA GLU A 135 5.77 -19.79 13.22
C GLU A 135 6.52 -21.07 12.79
N GLY A 136 7.11 -21.77 13.76
CA GLY A 136 7.88 -23.00 13.52
C GLY A 136 9.41 -22.88 13.44
N SER A 137 10.02 -21.71 13.63
CA SER A 137 11.48 -21.64 13.83
C SER A 137 11.84 -21.96 15.28
N GLU A 138 12.78 -22.89 15.51
CA GLU A 138 13.34 -23.11 16.84
C GLU A 138 13.97 -21.81 17.37
N MET A 139 13.67 -21.50 18.63
CA MET A 139 14.17 -20.34 19.34
C MET A 139 15.68 -20.49 19.56
N ALA A 140 16.49 -19.58 19.03
CA ALA A 140 17.93 -19.63 19.20
C ALA A 140 18.32 -19.27 20.65
N TRP A 141 19.17 -20.08 21.28
CA TRP A 141 19.64 -19.86 22.65
C TRP A 141 21.10 -19.40 22.68
N GLN A 142 21.42 -18.57 23.68
CA GLN A 142 22.78 -18.18 24.05
C GLN A 142 23.00 -18.51 25.53
N ALA A 143 23.66 -19.63 25.78
CA ALA A 143 23.72 -20.25 27.11
C ALA A 143 22.31 -20.48 27.67
N ALA A 144 22.02 -20.02 28.89
CA ALA A 144 20.75 -20.24 29.57
C ALA A 144 19.62 -19.26 29.17
N MET A 145 19.86 -18.36 28.21
CA MET A 145 18.88 -17.36 27.78
C MET A 145 18.68 -17.38 26.27
N PRO A 146 17.49 -16.99 25.77
CA PRO A 146 17.25 -16.83 24.33
C PRO A 146 18.22 -15.81 23.72
N LEU A 147 18.57 -15.89 22.44
CA LEU A 147 19.50 -14.93 21.82
C LEU A 147 18.83 -13.57 21.55
N ALA A 148 17.61 -13.59 21.00
CA ALA A 148 16.84 -12.40 20.65
C ALA A 148 16.25 -11.70 21.89
N VAL A 149 16.04 -10.39 21.83
CA VAL A 149 15.53 -9.62 22.99
C VAL A 149 14.07 -9.91 23.23
N GLU A 150 13.30 -9.93 22.14
CA GLU A 150 11.90 -10.31 22.09
C GLU A 150 11.67 -11.64 22.80
N ASP A 151 12.39 -12.69 22.41
CA ASP A 151 12.27 -14.02 22.99
C ASP A 151 12.69 -14.07 24.47
N LYS A 152 13.76 -13.33 24.86
CA LYS A 152 14.13 -13.18 26.27
C LYS A 152 13.00 -12.56 27.09
N MET A 153 12.35 -11.53 26.56
CA MET A 153 11.26 -10.85 27.25
C MET A 153 10.04 -11.77 27.36
N THR A 154 9.65 -12.44 26.27
CA THR A 154 8.56 -13.42 26.24
C THR A 154 8.75 -14.49 27.30
N LEU A 155 9.92 -15.15 27.34
CA LEU A 155 10.24 -16.19 28.33
C LEU A 155 10.12 -15.68 29.77
N LEU A 156 10.69 -14.50 30.07
CA LEU A 156 10.65 -13.93 31.41
C LEU A 156 9.23 -13.54 31.83
N LEU A 157 8.43 -12.99 30.91
CA LEU A 157 7.05 -12.61 31.18
C LEU A 157 6.16 -13.85 31.39
N GLU A 158 6.32 -14.89 30.58
CA GLU A 158 5.60 -16.18 30.75
C GLU A 158 5.98 -16.88 32.05
N SER A 159 7.22 -16.70 32.51
CA SER A 159 7.69 -17.19 33.81
C SER A 159 7.16 -16.37 35.01
N GLY A 160 6.33 -15.35 34.77
CA GLY A 160 5.72 -14.53 35.81
C GLY A 160 6.57 -13.36 36.33
N PHE A 161 7.68 -13.03 35.67
CA PHE A 161 8.48 -11.87 36.07
C PHE A 161 7.84 -10.55 35.66
N SER A 162 8.09 -9.50 36.45
CA SER A 162 7.62 -8.15 36.18
C SER A 162 8.80 -7.22 35.83
N PRO A 163 8.66 -6.35 34.80
CA PRO A 163 9.71 -5.40 34.43
C PRO A 163 10.01 -4.39 35.54
N LEU A 164 9.06 -4.11 36.44
CA LEU A 164 9.24 -3.19 37.56
C LEU A 164 10.00 -3.82 38.74
N LYS A 165 10.05 -5.16 38.80
CA LYS A 165 10.68 -5.91 39.90
C LYS A 165 12.02 -6.54 39.47
N LEU A 166 12.16 -6.92 38.19
CA LEU A 166 13.34 -7.58 37.67
C LEU A 166 14.15 -6.67 36.74
N GLN A 167 15.35 -6.27 37.18
CA GLN A 167 16.21 -5.34 36.44
C GLN A 167 16.61 -5.87 35.05
N VAL A 168 16.81 -7.18 34.89
CA VAL A 168 17.16 -7.80 33.60
C VAL A 168 16.03 -7.62 32.57
N LEU A 169 14.78 -7.79 33.01
CA LEU A 169 13.60 -7.57 32.16
C LEU A 169 13.41 -6.08 31.87
N ALA A 170 13.62 -5.19 32.85
CA ALA A 170 13.61 -3.73 32.64
C ALA A 170 14.61 -3.29 31.55
N ARG A 171 15.87 -3.75 31.65
CA ARG A 171 16.92 -3.45 30.66
C ARG A 171 16.59 -4.00 29.28
N SER A 172 16.03 -5.22 29.22
CA SER A 172 15.59 -5.83 27.96
C SER A 172 14.45 -5.03 27.31
N THR A 173 13.48 -4.57 28.12
CA THR A 173 12.39 -3.70 27.67
C THR A 173 12.91 -2.40 27.09
N CYS A 174 13.82 -1.70 27.79
CA CYS A 174 14.44 -0.48 27.29
C CYS A 174 15.19 -0.71 25.97
N ARG A 175 15.92 -1.83 25.84
CA ARG A 175 16.64 -2.19 24.60
C ARG A 175 15.69 -2.46 23.45
N PHE A 176 14.60 -3.19 23.70
CA PHE A 176 13.56 -3.48 22.71
C PHE A 176 12.90 -2.19 22.21
N VAL A 177 12.42 -1.35 23.13
CA VAL A 177 11.79 -0.06 22.80
C VAL A 177 12.76 0.85 22.05
N LYS A 178 14.02 0.97 22.49
CA LYS A 178 15.04 1.75 21.80
C LYS A 178 15.27 1.27 20.36
N LYS A 179 15.33 -0.05 20.14
CA LYS A 179 15.46 -0.63 18.79
C LYS A 179 14.28 -0.22 17.90
N GLN A 180 13.05 -0.26 18.42
CA GLN A 180 11.86 0.15 17.67
C GLN A 180 11.86 1.65 17.36
N HIS A 181 12.18 2.50 18.33
CA HIS A 181 12.23 3.95 18.14
C HIS A 181 13.31 4.37 17.13
N LEU A 182 14.52 3.79 17.19
CA LEU A 182 15.57 4.07 16.19
C LEU A 182 15.12 3.68 14.77
N ARG A 183 14.38 2.57 14.63
CA ARG A 183 13.80 2.17 13.34
C ARG A 183 12.75 3.16 12.86
N GLN A 184 11.87 3.63 13.75
CA GLN A 184 10.88 4.65 13.43
C GLN A 184 11.54 5.97 13.02
N GLU A 185 12.53 6.43 13.77
CA GLU A 185 13.29 7.65 13.52
C GLU A 185 14.00 7.62 12.16
N SER A 186 14.63 6.49 11.80
CA SER A 186 15.41 6.35 10.55
C SER A 186 14.62 6.66 9.27
N LYS A 187 13.30 6.55 9.33
CA LYS A 187 12.38 6.76 8.19
C LYS A 187 11.23 7.72 8.52
N LEU A 188 11.29 8.36 9.69
CA LEU A 188 10.24 9.22 10.24
C LEU A 188 8.84 8.56 10.20
N ARG A 189 8.77 7.29 10.59
CA ARG A 189 7.55 6.47 10.53
C ARG A 189 6.68 6.69 11.77
N THR A 190 5.87 7.73 11.75
CA THR A 190 4.83 7.97 12.76
C THR A 190 3.45 7.74 12.13
N PRO A 191 2.69 6.71 12.56
CA PRO A 191 1.32 6.51 12.10
C PRO A 191 0.44 7.73 12.38
N LEU A 192 -0.25 8.21 11.36
CA LEU A 192 -1.22 9.28 11.50
C LEU A 192 -2.56 8.69 11.92
N GLY A 193 -3.32 9.42 12.73
CA GLY A 193 -4.66 9.00 13.16
C GLY A 193 -5.64 8.95 12.00
N LYS A 194 -5.59 9.96 11.13
CA LYS A 194 -6.50 10.15 10.00
C LYS A 194 -5.81 9.90 8.65
N ALA A 195 -5.15 8.75 8.53
CA ALA A 195 -4.57 8.31 7.27
C ALA A 195 -4.59 6.79 7.12
N THR A 196 -4.74 6.33 5.88
CA THR A 196 -4.66 4.91 5.53
C THR A 196 -4.10 4.71 4.12
N CYS A 197 -3.93 3.47 3.70
CA CYS A 197 -3.53 3.09 2.35
C CYS A 197 -4.56 2.12 1.78
N LEU A 198 -5.17 2.46 0.64
CA LEU A 198 -6.21 1.64 0.00
C LEU A 198 -5.85 1.34 -1.45
N TYR A 199 -6.29 0.19 -1.96
CA TYR A 199 -6.23 -0.10 -3.40
C TYR A 199 -7.07 0.90 -4.19
N GLY A 200 -6.54 1.35 -5.32
CA GLY A 200 -7.26 2.23 -6.23
C GLY A 200 -8.12 1.46 -7.22
N VAL A 201 -9.34 1.95 -7.44
CA VAL A 201 -10.29 1.40 -8.41
C VAL A 201 -10.80 2.54 -9.27
N ALA A 202 -10.76 2.37 -10.60
CA ALA A 202 -11.43 3.32 -11.48
C ALA A 202 -12.95 3.18 -11.32
N ASP A 203 -13.67 4.30 -11.20
CA ASP A 203 -15.12 4.31 -11.07
C ASP A 203 -15.80 3.60 -12.25
N PRO A 204 -16.35 2.39 -12.04
CA PRO A 204 -16.92 1.59 -13.13
C PRO A 204 -18.24 2.17 -13.64
N ILE A 205 -18.95 2.92 -12.78
CA ILE A 205 -20.29 3.43 -13.03
C ILE A 205 -20.24 4.86 -13.64
N GLY A 206 -19.12 5.55 -13.47
CA GLY A 206 -18.93 6.92 -13.95
C GLY A 206 -19.85 7.92 -13.25
N VAL A 207 -19.99 7.81 -11.92
CA VAL A 207 -20.71 8.78 -11.09
C VAL A 207 -19.84 9.92 -10.56
N LEU A 208 -18.54 9.66 -10.37
CA LEU A 208 -17.60 10.62 -9.78
C LEU A 208 -17.13 11.66 -10.79
N ARG A 209 -17.10 12.93 -10.36
CA ARG A 209 -16.56 14.03 -11.16
C ARG A 209 -15.04 14.15 -10.99
N PRO A 210 -14.33 14.82 -11.92
CA PRO A 210 -12.91 15.11 -11.72
C PRO A 210 -12.67 15.85 -10.39
N GLY A 211 -11.77 15.30 -9.55
CA GLY A 211 -11.48 15.84 -8.21
C GLY A 211 -12.34 15.26 -7.08
N GLU A 212 -13.28 14.37 -7.40
CA GLU A 212 -14.06 13.61 -6.42
C GLU A 212 -13.52 12.18 -6.28
N VAL A 213 -13.62 11.61 -5.08
CA VAL A 213 -13.32 10.20 -4.80
C VAL A 213 -14.42 9.59 -3.93
N TYR A 214 -14.56 8.27 -3.95
CA TYR A 214 -15.47 7.55 -3.06
C TYR A 214 -14.72 6.54 -2.20
N ILE A 215 -14.99 6.56 -0.89
CA ILE A 215 -14.32 5.72 0.10
C ILE A 215 -15.36 5.27 1.13
N GLN A 216 -15.51 3.97 1.27
CA GLN A 216 -16.32 3.34 2.31
C GLN A 216 -15.52 2.22 2.98
N PHE A 217 -15.61 2.14 4.30
CA PHE A 217 -14.94 1.13 5.10
C PHE A 217 -15.90 0.00 5.45
N SER A 218 -15.38 -1.23 5.52
CA SER A 218 -16.15 -2.40 5.96
C SER A 218 -16.46 -2.39 7.46
N SER A 219 -15.62 -1.72 8.25
CA SER A 219 -15.82 -1.45 9.66
C SER A 219 -15.48 0.01 9.97
N SER A 220 -15.91 0.53 11.12
CA SER A 220 -15.56 1.89 11.51
C SER A 220 -14.05 2.03 11.68
N PHE A 221 -13.44 2.92 10.91
CA PHE A 221 -12.07 3.35 11.10
C PHE A 221 -12.04 4.35 12.25
N VAL A 222 -11.22 4.09 13.27
CA VAL A 222 -11.22 4.87 14.53
C VAL A 222 -9.87 5.55 14.70
N ASP A 223 -9.85 6.85 14.94
CA ASP A 223 -8.63 7.52 15.39
C ASP A 223 -8.43 7.33 16.90
N ASP A 224 -7.47 6.49 17.27
CA ASP A 224 -7.16 6.15 18.67
C ASP A 224 -6.90 7.35 19.62
N VAL A 225 -6.58 8.53 19.09
CA VAL A 225 -6.31 9.73 19.92
C VAL A 225 -7.57 10.56 20.14
N THR A 226 -8.40 10.71 19.11
CA THR A 226 -9.59 11.58 19.15
C THR A 226 -10.89 10.80 19.39
N ASP A 227 -10.83 9.45 19.30
CA ASP A 227 -11.98 8.52 19.29
C ASP A 227 -13.01 8.84 18.18
N GLU A 228 -12.61 9.60 17.17
CA GLU A 228 -13.43 9.87 16.00
C GLU A 228 -13.57 8.61 15.15
N ARG A 229 -14.79 8.37 14.66
CA ARG A 229 -15.15 7.15 13.94
C ARG A 229 -15.65 7.46 12.55
N TYR A 230 -15.11 6.74 11.57
CA TYR A 230 -15.40 6.94 10.16
C TYR A 230 -15.87 5.63 9.55
N LEU A 231 -17.12 5.57 9.08
CA LEU A 231 -17.61 4.47 8.23
C LEU A 231 -17.38 4.76 6.74
N ASN A 232 -17.30 6.05 6.41
CA ASN A 232 -16.96 6.58 5.10
C ASN A 232 -16.35 7.97 5.30
N LEU A 233 -15.80 8.54 4.23
CA LEU A 233 -15.18 9.87 4.28
C LEU A 233 -16.02 10.95 3.57
N LYS A 234 -17.32 10.70 3.34
CA LYS A 234 -18.21 11.64 2.64
C LYS A 234 -18.14 13.02 3.28
N GLY A 235 -17.87 14.03 2.48
CA GLY A 235 -17.85 15.42 2.92
C GLY A 235 -16.46 15.90 3.36
N HIS A 236 -15.47 15.03 3.51
CA HIS A 236 -14.10 15.44 3.85
C HIS A 236 -13.28 15.80 2.62
N ASN A 237 -12.41 16.80 2.75
CA ASN A 237 -11.27 16.95 1.86
C ASN A 237 -10.20 15.95 2.29
N LEU A 238 -9.45 15.41 1.34
CA LEU A 238 -8.33 14.53 1.65
C LEU A 238 -7.18 14.72 0.67
N LEU A 239 -5.98 14.39 1.13
CA LEU A 239 -4.80 14.23 0.29
C LEU A 239 -4.72 12.79 -0.20
N VAL A 240 -4.47 12.60 -1.49
CA VAL A 240 -4.22 11.31 -2.13
C VAL A 240 -2.82 11.35 -2.72
N ALA A 241 -2.04 10.31 -2.48
CA ALA A 241 -0.71 10.15 -3.04
C ALA A 241 -0.41 8.69 -3.33
N ARG A 242 0.47 8.42 -4.30
CA ARG A 242 1.14 7.13 -4.43
C ARG A 242 2.53 7.27 -3.82
N GLN A 243 2.93 6.31 -3.00
CA GLN A 243 4.24 6.35 -2.35
C GLN A 243 5.27 5.58 -3.19
N PRO A 244 6.51 6.10 -3.35
CA PRO A 244 7.02 7.38 -2.83
C PRO A 244 6.68 8.57 -3.75
N ALA A 245 6.07 9.63 -3.20
CA ALA A 245 5.84 10.88 -3.93
C ALA A 245 7.15 11.67 -4.10
N ILE A 246 7.38 12.24 -5.30
CA ILE A 246 8.62 12.96 -5.63
C ILE A 246 8.31 14.39 -6.12
N ARG A 247 7.37 14.54 -7.05
CA ARG A 247 6.99 15.84 -7.64
C ARG A 247 5.96 16.53 -6.78
N ASN A 248 5.90 17.85 -6.87
CA ASN A 248 4.96 18.65 -6.09
C ASN A 248 3.49 18.37 -6.49
N SER A 249 3.26 17.74 -7.65
CA SER A 249 1.96 17.28 -8.12
C SER A 249 1.61 15.85 -7.73
N ASP A 250 2.55 15.06 -7.19
CA ASP A 250 2.33 13.65 -6.86
C ASP A 250 1.45 13.46 -5.61
N ILE A 251 1.09 14.56 -4.95
CA ILE A 251 0.05 14.63 -3.93
C ILE A 251 -1.07 15.52 -4.48
N GLN A 252 -2.31 15.03 -4.44
CA GLN A 252 -3.49 15.77 -4.88
C GLN A 252 -4.53 15.84 -3.75
N LYS A 253 -4.99 17.05 -3.43
CA LYS A 253 -6.17 17.34 -2.63
C LYS A 253 -7.42 17.09 -3.46
N VAL A 254 -8.31 16.25 -2.93
CA VAL A 254 -9.58 15.85 -3.56
C VAL A 254 -10.71 15.88 -2.53
N ARG A 255 -11.95 15.75 -2.99
CA ARG A 255 -13.13 15.69 -2.13
C ARG A 255 -13.70 14.28 -2.09
N ALA A 256 -13.90 13.72 -0.91
CA ALA A 256 -14.68 12.49 -0.78
C ALA A 256 -16.18 12.79 -0.89
N THR A 257 -16.84 12.14 -1.84
CA THR A 257 -18.28 12.25 -2.08
C THR A 257 -18.98 10.94 -1.74
N GLY A 258 -20.26 11.03 -1.40
CA GLY A 258 -21.08 9.86 -1.09
C GLY A 258 -22.01 9.57 -2.24
N HIS A 259 -21.91 8.37 -2.81
CA HIS A 259 -22.80 7.89 -3.87
C HIS A 259 -23.37 6.51 -3.51
N PRO A 260 -24.68 6.28 -3.69
CA PRO A 260 -25.28 4.99 -3.36
C PRO A 260 -24.88 3.88 -4.34
N LYS A 261 -24.54 4.21 -5.59
CA LYS A 261 -24.22 3.22 -6.62
C LYS A 261 -22.96 2.38 -6.34
N PRO A 262 -21.80 2.98 -5.98
CA PRO A 262 -20.61 2.21 -5.61
C PRO A 262 -20.61 1.71 -4.14
N SER A 263 -21.76 1.61 -3.47
CA SER A 263 -21.85 1.21 -2.04
C SER A 263 -21.35 -0.19 -1.72
N HIS A 264 -21.24 -1.05 -2.73
CA HIS A 264 -20.66 -2.39 -2.61
C HIS A 264 -19.11 -2.38 -2.63
N LEU A 265 -18.49 -1.27 -3.04
CA LEU A 265 -17.04 -1.09 -3.07
C LEU A 265 -16.57 -0.60 -1.71
N VAL A 266 -16.06 -1.52 -0.90
CA VAL A 266 -15.56 -1.27 0.47
C VAL A 266 -14.08 -1.57 0.57
N ASP A 267 -13.39 -0.86 1.46
CA ASP A 267 -11.94 -0.98 1.72
C ASP A 267 -11.07 -0.73 0.48
N VAL A 268 -11.56 0.14 -0.39
CA VAL A 268 -10.89 0.64 -1.60
C VAL A 268 -11.14 2.14 -1.75
N VAL A 269 -10.29 2.82 -2.50
CA VAL A 269 -10.57 4.18 -2.97
C VAL A 269 -11.00 4.13 -4.42
N VAL A 270 -12.20 4.63 -4.70
CA VAL A 270 -12.73 4.73 -6.05
C VAL A 270 -12.37 6.10 -6.61
N LEU A 271 -11.57 6.12 -7.67
CA LEU A 271 -11.09 7.30 -8.36
C LEU A 271 -11.95 7.58 -9.60
N PRO A 272 -12.09 8.85 -10.04
CA PRO A 272 -13.01 9.19 -11.11
C PRO A 272 -12.49 8.64 -12.45
N SER A 273 -13.38 8.00 -13.20
CA SER A 273 -13.16 7.59 -14.60
C SER A 273 -13.44 8.72 -15.60
N LYS A 274 -13.83 9.89 -15.11
CA LYS A 274 -14.09 11.11 -15.90
C LYS A 274 -12.97 12.13 -15.75
N GLY A 275 -12.78 12.93 -16.79
CA GLY A 275 -11.82 14.05 -16.84
C GLY A 275 -10.85 13.93 -18.00
N GLN A 276 -10.01 14.95 -18.17
CA GLN A 276 -9.00 14.96 -19.24
C GLN A 276 -7.83 14.02 -18.98
N PHE A 277 -7.54 13.73 -17.71
CA PHE A 277 -6.41 12.88 -17.32
C PHE A 277 -6.77 12.10 -16.05
N PRO A 278 -6.46 10.79 -15.97
CA PRO A 278 -6.82 9.94 -14.83
C PRO A 278 -6.12 10.43 -13.56
N LEU A 279 -6.85 10.38 -12.43
CA LEU A 279 -6.30 10.82 -11.14
C LEU A 279 -5.11 9.95 -10.71
N ALA A 280 -5.19 8.62 -10.88
CA ALA A 280 -4.06 7.72 -10.61
C ALA A 280 -2.78 8.13 -11.36
N GLY A 281 -2.91 8.48 -12.65
CA GLY A 281 -1.78 8.93 -13.47
C GLY A 281 -1.14 10.22 -12.97
N LYS A 282 -1.87 11.11 -12.28
CA LYS A 282 -1.29 12.32 -11.67
C LYS A 282 -0.38 12.01 -10.48
N LEU A 283 -0.52 10.82 -9.91
CA LEU A 283 0.14 10.40 -8.68
C LEU A 283 1.32 9.49 -9.07
N GLN A 284 2.43 10.11 -9.47
CA GLN A 284 3.65 9.41 -9.88
C GLN A 284 3.42 8.46 -11.10
N GLY A 285 2.52 8.81 -12.02
CA GLY A 285 2.21 7.97 -13.18
C GLY A 285 1.55 6.63 -12.83
N GLY A 286 0.81 6.58 -11.71
CA GLY A 286 0.10 5.37 -11.30
C GLY A 286 -1.06 4.98 -12.21
N ASP A 287 -1.56 3.77 -12.00
CA ASP A 287 -2.70 3.20 -12.69
C ASP A 287 -3.61 2.41 -11.73
N TYR A 288 -4.34 1.41 -12.22
CA TYR A 288 -5.30 0.61 -11.46
C TYR A 288 -4.97 -0.89 -11.51
N ASP A 289 -3.73 -1.26 -11.82
CA ASP A 289 -3.32 -2.66 -11.94
C ASP A 289 -2.99 -3.33 -10.60
N GLY A 290 -3.03 -2.56 -9.50
CA GLY A 290 -2.65 -3.00 -8.16
C GLY A 290 -2.12 -1.87 -7.28
N ASP A 291 -2.07 -0.65 -7.80
CA ASP A 291 -1.62 0.52 -7.06
C ASP A 291 -2.42 0.79 -5.78
N ILE A 292 -1.65 1.11 -4.74
CA ILE A 292 -2.14 1.46 -3.42
C ILE A 292 -1.90 2.95 -3.20
N PHE A 293 -2.95 3.65 -2.81
CA PHE A 293 -2.94 5.09 -2.60
C PHE A 293 -2.98 5.39 -1.12
N TRP A 294 -2.04 6.23 -0.68
CA TRP A 294 -2.05 6.85 0.63
C TRP A 294 -3.11 7.96 0.66
N LEU A 295 -3.94 7.93 1.69
CA LEU A 295 -5.07 8.83 1.91
C LEU A 295 -4.90 9.50 3.27
N CYS A 296 -5.08 10.81 3.34
CA CYS A 296 -5.05 11.54 4.61
C CYS A 296 -6.15 12.60 4.66
N TRP A 297 -6.96 12.58 5.72
CA TRP A 297 -8.05 13.52 5.97
C TRP A 297 -7.87 14.28 7.30
N GLU A 298 -6.62 14.48 7.71
CA GLU A 298 -6.29 15.37 8.84
C GLU A 298 -6.40 16.83 8.39
N ASP A 299 -7.41 17.55 8.86
CA ASP A 299 -7.71 18.93 8.44
C ASP A 299 -6.50 19.86 8.60
N ARG A 300 -5.71 19.72 9.66
CA ARG A 300 -4.47 20.50 9.88
C ARG A 300 -3.46 20.36 8.74
N LEU A 301 -3.44 19.20 8.07
CA LEU A 301 -2.57 18.90 6.94
C LEU A 301 -3.24 19.18 5.60
N VAL A 302 -4.55 18.90 5.50
CA VAL A 302 -5.32 18.97 4.25
C VAL A 302 -5.72 20.40 3.90
N GLU A 303 -6.18 21.19 4.87
CA GLU A 303 -6.72 22.52 4.61
C GLU A 303 -5.71 23.50 4.00
N PRO A 304 -4.48 23.64 4.54
CA PRO A 304 -3.50 24.55 3.96
C PRO A 304 -2.91 24.07 2.62
N PHE A 305 -3.08 22.79 2.26
CA PHE A 305 -2.50 22.21 1.05
C PHE A 305 -3.19 22.71 -0.23
N ARG A 306 -2.38 23.05 -1.24
CA ARG A 306 -2.81 23.51 -2.57
C ARG A 306 -2.29 22.61 -3.68
N ASN A 307 -3.17 22.22 -4.61
CA ASN A 307 -2.79 21.36 -5.74
C ASN A 307 -1.80 22.04 -6.68
N ALA A 308 -0.79 21.28 -7.10
CA ALA A 308 0.05 21.61 -8.24
C ALA A 308 -0.45 20.91 -9.51
N PRO A 309 -0.29 21.51 -10.69
CA PRO A 309 -0.62 20.86 -11.95
C PRO A 309 0.31 19.66 -12.19
N ALA A 310 -0.28 18.50 -12.49
CA ALA A 310 0.49 17.32 -12.88
C ALA A 310 0.96 17.43 -14.33
N PRO A 311 2.15 16.89 -14.67
CA PRO A 311 2.58 16.77 -16.05
C PRO A 311 1.71 15.72 -16.75
N VAL A 312 0.90 16.17 -17.70
CA VAL A 312 -0.04 15.32 -18.47
C VAL A 312 0.53 14.84 -19.81
N LYS A 313 1.70 15.37 -20.20
CA LYS A 313 2.39 14.99 -21.43
C LYS A 313 3.48 13.96 -21.08
N SER A 314 3.61 12.94 -21.92
CA SER A 314 4.72 12.01 -21.83
C SER A 314 6.05 12.77 -21.98
N PRO A 315 7.07 12.42 -21.18
CA PRO A 315 8.39 12.99 -21.35
C PRO A 315 8.92 12.64 -22.75
N VAL A 316 9.58 13.60 -23.40
CA VAL A 316 10.27 13.37 -24.68
C VAL A 316 11.66 12.81 -24.35
N PRO A 317 11.96 11.52 -24.61
CA PRO A 317 13.20 10.88 -24.16
C PRO A 317 14.47 11.62 -24.59
N GLU A 318 14.45 12.22 -25.78
CA GLU A 318 15.55 12.97 -26.36
C GLU A 318 15.95 14.17 -25.49
N GLN A 319 14.99 14.80 -24.81
CA GLN A 319 15.24 15.94 -23.91
C GLN A 319 16.04 15.55 -22.66
N TYR A 320 16.06 14.26 -22.33
CA TYR A 320 16.78 13.70 -21.19
C TYR A 320 18.07 12.98 -21.62
N GLY A 321 18.51 13.16 -22.88
CA GLY A 321 19.67 12.48 -23.44
C GLY A 321 19.45 10.97 -23.65
N ILE A 322 18.22 10.49 -23.54
CA ILE A 322 17.86 9.10 -23.83
C ILE A 322 17.72 8.99 -25.34
N LYS A 323 18.68 8.32 -25.98
CA LYS A 323 18.57 7.96 -27.40
C LYS A 323 17.51 6.87 -27.51
N ALA A 324 16.38 7.18 -28.14
CA ALA A 324 15.44 6.14 -28.54
C ALA A 324 16.19 5.11 -29.39
N VAL A 325 16.24 3.86 -28.96
CA VAL A 325 16.71 2.77 -29.82
C VAL A 325 15.66 2.68 -30.92
N GLY A 326 16.01 3.15 -32.11
CA GLY A 326 15.11 3.16 -33.25
C GLY A 326 14.47 1.78 -33.45
N GLU A 327 13.18 1.79 -33.77
CA GLU A 327 12.42 0.62 -34.22
C GLU A 327 13.09 0.01 -35.47
N GLY A 328 14.09 -0.84 -35.24
CA GLY A 328 14.90 -1.43 -36.30
C GLY A 328 15.80 -2.58 -35.82
N SER A 329 16.03 -2.73 -34.51
CA SER A 329 16.96 -3.74 -33.98
C SER A 329 16.31 -5.10 -33.67
N SER A 330 14.99 -5.27 -33.80
CA SER A 330 14.31 -6.54 -33.47
C SER A 330 14.54 -7.68 -34.47
N ARG A 331 15.38 -7.51 -35.51
CA ARG A 331 15.69 -8.57 -36.48
C ARG A 331 17.10 -9.16 -36.40
N ARG A 332 17.99 -8.68 -35.52
CA ARG A 332 19.36 -9.25 -35.38
C ARG A 332 19.66 -9.97 -34.06
N GLY A 333 18.80 -9.87 -33.05
CA GLY A 333 18.98 -10.58 -31.76
C GLY A 333 18.55 -12.05 -31.76
N LYS A 334 17.80 -12.53 -32.76
CA LYS A 334 17.23 -13.90 -32.76
C LYS A 334 18.17 -15.01 -33.27
N GLN A 335 19.44 -14.70 -33.56
CA GLN A 335 20.38 -15.69 -34.10
C GLN A 335 21.61 -15.95 -33.22
N SER A 336 21.94 -15.10 -32.25
CA SER A 336 23.11 -15.32 -31.35
C SER A 336 22.77 -16.02 -30.03
N GLU A 337 21.50 -16.11 -29.63
CA GLU A 337 21.10 -16.79 -28.38
C GLU A 337 20.91 -18.31 -28.52
N ARG A 338 20.94 -18.84 -29.75
CA ARG A 338 20.84 -20.29 -30.01
C ARG A 338 22.17 -21.04 -29.92
N GLU A 339 23.31 -20.35 -29.83
CA GLU A 339 24.63 -20.98 -29.71
C GLU A 339 25.24 -20.93 -28.30
N ALA A 340 24.75 -20.07 -27.39
CA ALA A 340 25.34 -19.91 -26.06
C ALA A 340 24.86 -20.93 -25.00
N VAL A 341 23.92 -21.82 -25.33
CA VAL A 341 23.39 -22.84 -24.38
C VAL A 341 24.21 -24.15 -24.40
N ARG A 342 25.31 -24.22 -25.17
CA ARG A 342 26.12 -25.45 -25.29
C ARG A 342 27.46 -25.49 -24.57
N GLU A 343 27.89 -24.44 -23.89
CA GLU A 343 29.16 -24.49 -23.15
C GLU A 343 29.08 -23.88 -21.74
N GLY A 344 29.34 -24.73 -20.74
CA GLY A 344 30.21 -24.35 -19.62
C GLY A 344 29.56 -23.87 -18.32
N SER A 345 29.29 -24.83 -17.43
CA SER A 345 29.29 -24.61 -15.97
C SER A 345 30.63 -24.05 -15.46
N SER A 346 30.65 -23.00 -14.64
CA SER A 346 31.65 -22.87 -13.56
C SER A 346 31.29 -21.83 -12.48
N ARG A 347 31.65 -22.18 -11.25
CA ARG A 347 31.53 -21.40 -10.00
C ARG A 347 32.59 -20.29 -9.92
N ARG A 348 32.19 -19.13 -9.37
CA ARG A 348 32.92 -18.18 -8.47
C ARG A 348 32.77 -16.73 -8.92
N GLY A 349 32.45 -15.85 -7.97
CA GLY A 349 32.60 -14.39 -8.14
C GLY A 349 31.69 -13.57 -7.22
N LYS A 350 32.15 -13.31 -5.98
CA LYS A 350 31.59 -12.34 -5.04
C LYS A 350 31.98 -10.92 -5.43
N GLN A 351 31.28 -9.93 -4.86
CA GLN A 351 31.78 -8.58 -4.53
C GLN A 351 32.16 -7.67 -5.71
N SER A 352 31.21 -6.84 -6.17
CA SER A 352 31.59 -5.50 -6.71
C SER A 352 30.47 -4.44 -6.68
N GLU A 353 29.21 -4.76 -6.41
CA GLU A 353 28.12 -3.77 -6.54
C GLU A 353 27.84 -2.90 -5.30
N ARG A 354 28.66 -2.99 -4.23
CA ARG A 354 28.46 -2.20 -3.00
C ARG A 354 29.25 -0.88 -2.94
N GLU A 355 30.10 -0.57 -3.91
CA GLU A 355 30.95 0.65 -3.86
C GLU A 355 30.52 1.77 -4.82
N ALA A 356 29.53 1.57 -5.69
CA ALA A 356 29.11 2.59 -6.65
C ALA A 356 28.13 3.65 -6.11
N CYS A 357 27.66 3.55 -4.86
CA CYS A 357 26.57 4.40 -4.33
C CYS A 357 27.03 5.48 -3.31
N VAL A 358 28.34 5.69 -3.12
CA VAL A 358 28.88 6.59 -2.08
C VAL A 358 29.52 7.88 -2.62
N SER A 359 29.58 8.10 -3.94
CA SER A 359 30.24 9.31 -4.51
C SER A 359 29.33 10.47 -4.90
N LEU A 360 28.01 10.43 -4.61
CA LEU A 360 27.08 11.50 -5.00
C LEU A 360 26.60 12.42 -3.87
N PHE A 361 27.19 12.33 -2.68
CA PHE A 361 27.02 13.33 -1.62
C PHE A 361 28.35 13.58 -0.90
N ARG A 362 29.14 14.49 -1.47
CA ARG A 362 30.13 15.30 -0.75
C ARG A 362 30.03 16.73 -1.26
#